data_AF-A0A2G6J2W6-F1
#
_entry.id   AF-A0A2G6J2W6-F1
#
_cell.length_a   1.000
_cell.length_b   1.000
_cell.length_c   1.000
_cell.angle_alpha   90.00
_cell.angle_beta   90.00
_cell.angle_gamma   90.00
#
_symmetry.space_group_name_H-M   'P 1'
#
loop_
_entity.id
_entity.type
_entity.pdbx_description
1 polymer ?
#
loop_
_entity_poly.entity_id
_entity_poly.type
_entity_poly.pdbx_seq_one_letter_code
_entity_poly.pdbx_strand_id
1 'polypeptide(L)'
;MDARLLQLLNDDPSPTLGGLMVLAATLGPALAPLAAIVLLWRGRGHHRDPISRARAKERRVGWALIVAIALTLMATLVFQLLVQRSRPEGVRLLLATLACPSFPSGHTSLLVACAVVLTLALGRWRIKSCAGRLTALAWLLTALVVVSRRAGGSRRGPRRDAAVARRLAPGDSPACRQDRPPSGRCETACGR
;
A
#
# COMPACT_ATOMS: atom_id res chain seq x y z
N MET A 1 -1.34 -13.68 -6.46
CA MET A 1 -0.98 -12.57 -7.37
C MET A 1 0.24 -13.02 -8.12
N ASP A 2 0.19 -13.01 -9.44
CA ASP A 2 1.21 -13.67 -10.26
C ASP A 2 2.55 -12.94 -10.21
N ALA A 3 3.60 -13.70 -9.88
CA ALA A 3 4.96 -13.19 -9.80
C ALA A 3 5.42 -12.50 -11.10
N ARG A 4 4.97 -12.98 -12.26
CA ARG A 4 5.26 -12.38 -13.58
C ARG A 4 4.73 -10.97 -13.73
N LEU A 5 3.58 -10.67 -13.14
CA LEU A 5 2.93 -9.38 -13.31
C LEU A 5 3.58 -8.33 -12.39
N LEU A 6 4.05 -8.76 -11.21
CA LEU A 6 4.91 -7.94 -10.35
C LEU A 6 6.26 -7.64 -11.01
N GLN A 7 6.80 -8.57 -11.80
CA GLN A 7 8.06 -8.39 -12.52
C GLN A 7 7.89 -7.37 -13.66
N LEU A 8 6.83 -7.50 -14.46
CA LEU A 8 6.52 -6.56 -15.55
C LEU A 8 6.31 -5.12 -15.06
N LEU A 9 5.72 -4.95 -13.87
CA LEU A 9 5.50 -3.64 -13.25
C LEU A 9 6.77 -3.04 -12.62
N ASN A 10 7.81 -3.86 -12.41
CA ASN A 10 9.05 -3.44 -11.76
C ASN A 10 10.16 -3.10 -12.78
N ASP A 11 10.05 -3.56 -14.02
CA ASP A 11 11.12 -3.42 -15.01
C ASP A 11 11.21 -2.01 -15.65
N ASP A 12 10.13 -1.21 -15.70
CA ASP A 12 10.14 0.16 -16.27
C ASP A 12 9.37 1.23 -15.45
N PRO A 13 9.79 1.57 -14.21
CA PRO A 13 9.13 2.62 -13.45
C PRO A 13 9.65 4.01 -13.87
N SER A 14 8.84 4.77 -14.60
CA SER A 14 9.14 6.19 -14.82
C SER A 14 9.09 6.95 -13.49
N PRO A 15 10.05 7.86 -13.21
CA PRO A 15 10.14 8.56 -11.92
C PRO A 15 8.91 9.46 -11.67
N THR A 16 8.31 9.98 -12.74
CA THR A 16 7.09 10.79 -12.71
C THR A 16 5.89 9.98 -12.26
N LEU A 17 5.72 8.76 -12.78
CA LEU A 17 4.64 7.86 -12.39
C LEU A 17 4.79 7.50 -10.90
N GLY A 18 5.99 7.13 -10.45
CA GLY A 18 6.27 6.86 -9.03
C GLY A 18 5.86 8.02 -8.09
N GLY A 19 6.17 9.27 -8.47
CA GLY A 19 5.75 10.46 -7.71
C GLY A 19 4.23 10.62 -7.63
N LEU A 20 3.53 10.49 -8.76
CA LEU A 20 2.06 10.55 -8.82
C LEU A 20 1.40 9.45 -7.99
N MET A 21 1.97 8.24 -8.01
CA MET A 21 1.50 7.12 -7.21
C MET A 21 1.56 7.40 -5.70
N VAL A 22 2.68 7.95 -5.25
CA VAL A 22 2.87 8.33 -3.83
C VAL A 22 1.91 9.43 -3.44
N LEU A 23 1.80 10.47 -4.26
CA LEU A 23 0.93 11.62 -4.00
C LEU A 23 -0.55 11.22 -3.96
N ALA A 24 -0.98 10.34 -4.87
CA ALA A 24 -2.33 9.77 -4.84
C ALA A 24 -2.57 8.89 -3.62
N ALA A 25 -1.57 8.10 -3.21
CA ALA A 25 -1.66 7.25 -2.04
C ALA A 25 -1.70 8.03 -0.72
N THR A 26 -1.01 9.17 -0.61
CA THR A 26 -1.01 9.99 0.62
C THR A 26 -2.21 10.92 0.69
N LEU A 27 -2.59 11.57 -0.42
CA LEU A 27 -3.70 12.53 -0.42
C LEU A 27 -5.06 11.86 -0.41
N GLY A 28 -5.24 10.73 -1.11
CA GLY A 28 -6.54 10.07 -1.22
C GLY A 28 -7.23 9.80 0.13
N PRO A 29 -6.56 9.14 1.09
CA PRO A 29 -7.12 8.86 2.41
C PRO A 29 -7.36 10.11 3.26
N ALA A 30 -6.56 11.16 3.08
CA ALA A 30 -6.70 12.41 3.82
C ALA A 30 -7.87 13.26 3.30
N LEU A 31 -8.10 13.26 1.98
CA LEU A 31 -9.17 14.02 1.35
C LEU A 31 -10.56 13.45 1.62
N ALA A 32 -10.68 12.12 1.78
CA ALA A 32 -11.96 11.47 2.05
C ALA A 32 -12.69 11.95 3.33
N PRO A 33 -12.07 11.95 4.53
CA PRO A 33 -12.71 12.46 5.74
C PRO A 33 -12.90 13.98 5.68
N LEU A 34 -11.99 14.73 5.04
CA LEU A 34 -12.15 16.17 4.82
C LEU A 34 -13.41 16.47 4.00
N ALA A 35 -13.63 15.75 2.90
CA ALA A 35 -14.83 15.90 2.08
C ALA A 35 -16.10 15.60 2.89
N ALA A 36 -16.09 14.55 3.72
CA ALA A 36 -17.21 14.20 4.58
C ALA A 36 -17.50 15.31 5.62
N ILE A 37 -16.46 15.87 6.26
CA ILE A 37 -16.57 16.96 7.23
C ILE A 37 -17.11 18.23 6.54
N VAL A 38 -16.60 18.59 5.36
CA VAL A 38 -17.09 19.74 4.59
C VAL A 38 -18.58 19.59 4.27
N LEU A 39 -19.03 18.40 3.85
CA LEU A 39 -20.46 18.13 3.58
C LEU A 39 -21.33 18.26 4.85
N LEU A 40 -20.82 17.79 6.00
CA LEU A 40 -21.52 17.93 7.29
C LEU A 40 -21.59 19.38 7.77
N TRP A 41 -20.50 20.13 7.60
CA TRP A 41 -20.39 21.52 8.02
C TRP A 41 -21.26 22.43 7.17
N ARG A 42 -21.23 22.26 5.84
CA ARG A 42 -22.04 23.02 4.89
C ARG A 42 -23.54 22.84 5.11
N GLY A 43 -23.95 21.65 5.54
CA GLY A 43 -25.33 21.37 5.91
C GLY A 43 -25.82 22.00 7.21
N ARG A 44 -24.95 22.64 8.02
CA ARG A 44 -25.29 23.24 9.33
C ARG A 44 -25.87 24.67 9.22
N GLY A 45 -25.81 25.28 8.03
CA GLY A 45 -26.27 26.66 7.80
C GLY A 45 -27.79 26.86 8.01
N HIS A 46 -28.12 27.97 8.66
CA HIS A 46 -29.40 28.49 9.19
C HIS A 46 -30.72 28.02 8.53
N HIS A 47 -31.71 27.77 9.40
CA HIS A 47 -32.89 26.93 9.19
C HIS A 47 -34.11 27.59 8.49
N ARG A 48 -33.98 28.80 7.92
CA ARG A 48 -35.18 29.58 7.55
C ARG A 48 -35.66 29.50 6.08
N ASP A 49 -34.97 28.81 5.18
CA ASP A 49 -35.32 28.84 3.75
C ASP A 49 -35.70 27.47 3.16
N PRO A 50 -36.51 27.42 2.07
CA PRO A 50 -36.87 26.19 1.32
C PRO A 50 -35.66 25.41 0.76
N ILE A 51 -34.46 25.98 0.84
CA ILE A 51 -33.15 25.33 0.62
C ILE A 51 -32.87 24.20 1.65
N SER A 52 -33.66 24.09 2.73
CA SER A 52 -33.49 23.13 3.82
C SER A 52 -33.43 21.64 3.39
N ARG A 53 -34.19 21.24 2.35
CA ARG A 53 -34.20 19.83 1.89
C ARG A 53 -32.87 19.42 1.25
N ALA A 54 -32.24 20.31 0.49
CA ALA A 54 -30.94 20.04 -0.14
C ALA A 54 -29.84 19.90 0.92
N ARG A 55 -29.82 20.78 1.93
CA ARG A 55 -28.86 20.72 3.05
C ARG A 55 -29.02 19.47 3.91
N ALA A 56 -30.26 19.07 4.20
CA ALA A 56 -30.52 17.81 4.92
C ALA A 56 -29.97 16.60 4.17
N LYS A 57 -30.05 16.60 2.82
CA LYS A 57 -29.48 15.55 1.97
C LYS A 57 -27.94 15.57 2.01
N GLU A 58 -27.31 16.75 1.91
CA GLU A 58 -25.84 16.89 2.03
C GLU A 58 -25.33 16.32 3.37
N ARG A 59 -26.01 16.61 4.50
CA ARG A 59 -25.66 16.04 5.81
C ARG A 59 -25.79 14.52 5.84
N ARG A 60 -26.85 13.95 5.25
CA ARG A 60 -27.03 12.49 5.17
C ARG A 60 -25.89 11.84 4.37
N VAL A 61 -25.44 12.47 3.28
CA VAL A 61 -24.29 11.99 2.49
C VAL A 61 -23.00 12.07 3.29
N GLY A 62 -22.76 13.18 4.01
CA GLY A 62 -21.60 13.31 4.90
C GLY A 62 -21.55 12.22 5.97
N TRP A 63 -22.68 11.96 6.63
CA TRP A 63 -22.79 10.85 7.60
C TRP A 63 -22.57 9.48 6.96
N ALA A 64 -23.17 9.23 5.78
CA ALA A 64 -22.98 7.97 5.06
C ALA A 64 -21.51 7.74 4.69
N LEU A 65 -20.77 8.80 4.30
CA LEU A 65 -19.33 8.72 4.04
C LEU A 65 -18.53 8.38 5.30
N ILE A 66 -18.79 9.04 6.44
CA ILE A 66 -18.11 8.72 7.70
C ILE A 66 -18.36 7.27 8.11
N VAL A 67 -19.62 6.82 8.06
CA VAL A 67 -19.98 5.44 8.40
C VAL A 67 -19.29 4.45 7.47
N ALA A 68 -19.30 4.71 6.15
CA ALA A 68 -18.63 3.84 5.19
C ALA A 68 -17.11 3.77 5.41
N ILE A 69 -16.46 4.91 5.69
CA ILE A 69 -15.03 4.98 6.04
C ILE A 69 -14.76 4.15 7.30
N ALA A 70 -15.53 4.34 8.36
CA ALA A 70 -15.36 3.63 9.62
C ALA A 70 -15.54 2.11 9.45
N LEU A 71 -16.62 1.66 8.79
CA LEU A 71 -16.87 0.24 8.52
C LEU A 71 -15.78 -0.38 7.65
N THR A 72 -15.30 0.35 6.64
CA THR A 72 -14.25 -0.14 5.74
C THR A 72 -12.91 -0.29 6.46
N LEU A 73 -12.56 0.68 7.32
CA LEU A 73 -11.35 0.59 8.15
C LEU A 73 -11.44 -0.58 9.13
N MET A 74 -12.58 -0.73 9.81
CA MET A 74 -12.82 -1.87 10.72
C MET A 74 -12.71 -3.21 10.00
N ALA A 75 -13.38 -3.37 8.86
CA ALA A 75 -13.30 -4.58 8.05
C ALA A 75 -11.86 -4.86 7.59
N THR A 76 -11.16 -3.82 7.12
CA THR A 76 -9.76 -3.93 6.69
C THR A 76 -8.88 -4.43 7.85
N LEU A 77 -9.03 -3.87 9.07
CA LEU A 77 -8.28 -4.29 10.25
C LEU A 77 -8.59 -5.74 10.63
N VAL A 78 -9.88 -6.13 10.64
CA VAL A 78 -10.29 -7.52 10.92
C VAL A 78 -9.65 -8.49 9.93
N PHE A 79 -9.73 -8.21 8.62
CA PHE A 79 -9.10 -9.07 7.61
C PHE A 79 -7.58 -9.11 7.73
N GLN A 80 -6.96 -7.98 8.06
CA GLN A 80 -5.52 -7.90 8.30
C GLN A 80 -5.08 -8.78 9.47
N LEU A 81 -5.86 -8.80 10.55
CA LEU A 81 -5.63 -9.64 11.73
C LEU A 81 -5.90 -11.13 11.46
N LEU A 82 -6.87 -11.45 10.60
CA LEU A 82 -7.21 -12.84 10.26
C LEU A 82 -6.21 -13.47 9.28
N VAL A 83 -5.78 -12.73 8.26
CA VAL A 83 -4.96 -13.30 7.18
C VAL A 83 -3.47 -13.29 7.54
N GLN A 84 -3.02 -12.31 8.34
CA GLN A 84 -1.62 -12.13 8.78
C GLN A 84 -0.58 -12.38 7.68
N ARG A 85 -0.89 -11.99 6.44
CA ARG A 85 -0.03 -12.30 5.29
C ARG A 85 1.30 -11.57 5.42
N SER A 86 2.37 -12.33 5.61
CA SER A 86 3.74 -11.83 5.61
C SER A 86 4.03 -11.10 4.30
N ARG A 87 4.67 -9.92 4.41
CA ARG A 87 5.12 -9.17 3.24
C ARG A 87 6.33 -9.89 2.62
N PRO A 88 6.44 -9.94 1.28
CA PRO A 88 7.63 -10.50 0.65
C PRO A 88 8.86 -9.70 1.07
N GLU A 89 9.77 -10.37 1.78
CA GLU A 89 11.07 -9.82 2.14
C GLU A 89 11.92 -9.70 0.87
N GLY A 90 12.59 -8.56 0.69
CA GLY A 90 13.39 -8.27 -0.51
C GLY A 90 12.76 -7.26 -1.48
N VAL A 91 11.59 -6.70 -1.16
CA VAL A 91 11.02 -5.55 -1.88
C VAL A 91 11.37 -4.24 -1.17
N ARG A 92 12.25 -3.43 -1.76
CA ARG A 92 12.47 -2.03 -1.36
C ARG A 92 11.33 -1.15 -1.87
N LEU A 93 10.29 -0.93 -1.09
CA LEU A 93 9.33 0.12 -1.44
C LEU A 93 10.02 1.51 -1.38
N LEU A 94 9.59 2.43 -2.25
CA LEU A 94 10.03 3.83 -2.27
C LEU A 94 9.72 4.56 -0.95
N LEU A 95 8.70 4.10 -0.23
CA LEU A 95 8.34 4.58 1.10
C LEU A 95 8.64 3.49 2.13
N ALA A 96 9.11 3.91 3.31
CA ALA A 96 9.27 3.04 4.46
C ALA A 96 7.97 2.24 4.68
N THR A 97 8.09 0.92 4.66
CA THR A 97 6.95 0.04 4.90
C THR A 97 6.58 0.11 6.37
N LEU A 98 5.41 0.69 6.68
CA LEU A 98 4.76 0.44 7.96
C LEU A 98 4.62 -1.07 8.15
N ALA A 99 4.86 -1.56 9.37
CA ALA A 99 4.77 -2.97 9.78
C ALA A 99 3.35 -3.56 9.73
N CYS A 100 2.46 -2.98 8.92
CA CYS A 100 1.10 -3.46 8.77
C CYS A 100 1.01 -4.50 7.64
N PRO A 101 0.20 -5.56 7.83
CA PRO A 101 -0.04 -6.59 6.82
C PRO A 101 -0.52 -5.97 5.50
N SER A 102 -0.12 -6.61 4.40
CA SER A 102 -0.29 -6.06 3.05
C SER A 102 -1.68 -6.26 2.45
N PHE A 103 -2.49 -7.14 3.05
CA PHE A 103 -3.79 -7.53 2.53
C PHE A 103 -4.88 -7.46 3.60
N PRO A 104 -6.05 -6.87 3.30
CA PRO A 104 -6.35 -6.04 2.14
C PRO A 104 -5.69 -4.65 2.24
N SER A 105 -5.49 -3.99 1.09
CA SER A 105 -4.99 -2.61 1.07
C SER A 105 -6.08 -1.65 1.56
N GLY A 106 -5.85 -1.06 2.73
CA GLY A 106 -6.80 -0.11 3.35
C GLY A 106 -7.09 1.12 2.52
N HIS A 107 -6.15 1.55 1.66
CA HIS A 107 -6.33 2.72 0.81
C HIS A 107 -7.30 2.45 -0.34
N THR A 108 -7.15 1.28 -0.97
CA THR A 108 -8.01 0.88 -2.09
C THR A 108 -9.41 0.58 -1.60
N SER A 109 -9.57 -0.11 -0.46
CA SER A 109 -10.90 -0.36 0.11
C SER A 109 -11.60 0.94 0.48
N LEU A 110 -10.90 1.90 1.10
CA LEU A 110 -11.44 3.21 1.46
C LEU A 110 -11.88 4.01 0.22
N LEU A 111 -11.06 4.07 -0.83
CA LEU A 111 -11.41 4.79 -2.06
C LEU A 111 -12.62 4.17 -2.75
N VAL A 112 -12.68 2.84 -2.84
CA VAL A 112 -13.84 2.13 -3.39
C VAL A 112 -15.09 2.45 -2.58
N ALA A 113 -15.03 2.37 -1.25
CA ALA A 113 -16.17 2.67 -0.38
C ALA A 113 -16.66 4.11 -0.57
N CYS A 114 -15.75 5.08 -0.57
CA CYS A 114 -16.07 6.48 -0.82
C CYS A 114 -16.67 6.70 -2.21
N ALA A 115 -16.11 6.08 -3.25
CA ALA A 115 -16.60 6.16 -4.61
C ALA A 115 -18.02 5.57 -4.74
N VAL A 116 -18.30 4.44 -4.09
CA VAL A 116 -19.64 3.83 -4.06
C VAL A 116 -20.65 4.75 -3.37
N VAL A 117 -20.31 5.30 -2.19
CA VAL A 117 -21.21 6.22 -1.49
C VAL A 117 -21.46 7.48 -2.30
N LEU A 118 -20.43 8.08 -2.89
CA LEU A 118 -20.56 9.25 -3.76
C LEU A 118 -21.37 8.92 -5.02
N THR A 119 -21.18 7.76 -5.62
CA THR A 119 -21.93 7.33 -6.81
C THR A 119 -23.41 7.14 -6.49
N LEU A 120 -23.74 6.49 -5.37
CA LEU A 120 -25.13 6.33 -4.91
C LEU A 120 -25.75 7.65 -4.50
N ALA A 121 -24.97 8.54 -3.88
CA ALA A 121 -25.38 9.88 -3.53
C ALA A 121 -25.67 10.70 -4.79
N LEU A 122 -24.76 10.74 -5.76
CA LEU A 122 -24.86 11.52 -7.00
C LEU A 122 -25.86 10.93 -8.00
N GLY A 123 -26.01 9.61 -8.10
CA GLY A 123 -27.03 8.96 -8.93
C GLY A 123 -28.45 9.30 -8.49
N ARG A 124 -28.63 9.65 -7.21
CA ARG A 124 -29.87 10.24 -6.68
C ARG A 124 -30.01 11.74 -6.94
N TRP A 125 -29.04 12.40 -7.57
CA TRP A 125 -29.09 13.80 -7.99
C TRP A 125 -29.19 13.80 -9.50
N ARG A 126 -30.35 14.21 -10.03
CA ARG A 126 -30.74 14.21 -11.45
C ARG A 126 -29.86 15.06 -12.40
N ILE A 127 -28.65 15.46 -12.00
CA ILE A 127 -27.69 16.16 -12.85
C ILE A 127 -26.95 15.11 -13.70
N LYS A 128 -27.67 14.57 -14.70
CA LYS A 128 -27.23 13.45 -15.56
C LYS A 128 -25.84 13.66 -16.21
N SER A 129 -25.44 14.91 -16.48
CA SER A 129 -24.19 15.19 -17.20
C SER A 129 -22.96 15.37 -16.32
N CYS A 130 -23.08 15.92 -15.11
CA CYS A 130 -21.93 16.11 -14.19
C CYS A 130 -21.73 14.92 -13.24
N ALA A 131 -22.82 14.27 -12.81
CA ALA A 131 -22.72 13.10 -11.93
C ALA A 131 -21.92 11.98 -12.60
N GLY A 132 -22.19 11.71 -13.88
CA GLY A 132 -21.47 10.70 -14.66
C GLY A 132 -19.96 10.97 -14.75
N ARG A 133 -19.55 12.23 -14.98
CA ARG A 133 -18.14 12.62 -15.05
C ARG A 133 -17.45 12.48 -13.70
N LEU A 134 -18.10 12.86 -12.61
CA LEU A 134 -17.56 12.74 -11.25
C LEU A 134 -17.45 11.27 -10.80
N THR A 135 -18.42 10.44 -11.14
CA THR A 135 -18.36 9.00 -10.85
C THR A 135 -17.29 8.32 -11.71
N ALA A 136 -17.19 8.68 -13.00
CA ALA A 136 -16.12 8.21 -13.86
C ALA A 136 -14.74 8.64 -13.34
N LEU A 137 -14.60 9.88 -12.86
CA LEU A 137 -13.38 10.38 -12.23
C LEU A 137 -13.05 9.62 -10.95
N ALA A 138 -14.05 9.35 -10.09
CA ALA A 138 -13.85 8.57 -8.86
C ALA A 138 -13.42 7.13 -9.15
N TRP A 139 -14.02 6.49 -10.15
CA TRP A 139 -13.61 5.16 -10.63
C TRP A 139 -12.22 5.19 -11.28
N LEU A 140 -11.92 6.23 -12.07
CA LEU A 140 -10.60 6.42 -12.68
C LEU A 140 -9.53 6.61 -11.61
N LEU A 141 -9.77 7.42 -10.59
CA LEU A 141 -8.86 7.62 -9.45
C LEU A 141 -8.68 6.34 -8.64
N THR A 142 -9.76 5.57 -8.44
CA THR A 142 -9.70 4.28 -7.76
C THR A 142 -8.88 3.28 -8.57
N ALA A 143 -9.13 3.18 -9.88
CA ALA A 143 -8.36 2.35 -10.80
C ALA A 143 -6.89 2.79 -10.83
N LEU A 144 -6.62 4.09 -10.86
CA LEU A 144 -5.29 4.65 -10.81
C LEU A 144 -4.60 4.24 -9.51
N VAL A 145 -5.19 4.41 -8.33
CA VAL A 145 -4.59 4.01 -7.04
C VAL A 145 -4.43 2.50 -6.90
N VAL A 146 -5.28 1.69 -7.55
CA VAL A 146 -5.08 0.24 -7.66
C VAL A 146 -3.86 -0.07 -8.54
N VAL A 147 -3.73 0.55 -9.71
CA VAL A 147 -2.60 0.41 -10.65
C VAL A 147 -1.31 0.92 -10.02
N SER A 148 -1.27 2.18 -9.59
CA SER A 148 -0.95 2.54 -8.21
C SER A 148 -0.04 1.62 -7.39
N ARG A 149 -0.73 0.97 -6.46
CA ARG A 149 -0.18 -0.01 -5.54
C ARG A 149 0.39 -1.23 -6.26
N ARG A 150 -0.15 -1.57 -7.43
CA ARG A 150 0.38 -2.62 -8.29
C ARG A 150 1.82 -2.32 -8.71
N ALA A 151 2.12 -1.08 -9.14
CA ALA A 151 3.44 -0.72 -9.65
C ALA A 151 4.46 -0.35 -8.55
N GLY A 152 4.01 0.23 -7.43
CA GLY A 152 4.92 0.61 -6.33
C GLY A 152 5.42 -0.55 -5.47
N GLY A 153 4.95 -1.77 -5.71
CA GLY A 153 5.02 -2.88 -4.78
C GLY A 153 6.09 -3.95 -5.03
N SER A 154 7.22 -3.73 -5.71
CA SER A 154 8.25 -4.78 -5.79
C SER A 154 9.67 -4.41 -6.26
N ARG A 155 10.36 -3.37 -5.72
CA ARG A 155 11.81 -3.25 -6.00
C ARG A 155 12.59 -4.40 -5.36
N ARG A 156 12.77 -5.52 -6.07
CA ARG A 156 13.90 -6.41 -5.75
C ARG A 156 15.16 -5.63 -6.06
N GLY A 157 15.91 -5.30 -5.02
CA GLY A 157 17.26 -4.78 -5.18
C GLY A 157 18.02 -5.76 -6.09
N PRO A 158 18.72 -5.26 -7.13
CA PRO A 158 19.44 -6.13 -8.04
C PRO A 158 20.52 -6.85 -7.26
N ARG A 159 20.31 -8.14 -6.97
CA ARG A 159 21.27 -9.25 -7.03
C ARG A 159 22.70 -8.99 -6.50
N ARG A 160 22.90 -8.02 -5.60
CA ARG A 160 24.19 -7.79 -4.93
C ARG A 160 24.55 -8.95 -4.01
N ASP A 161 23.55 -9.72 -3.58
CA ASP A 161 23.77 -10.89 -2.73
C ASP A 161 24.35 -12.09 -3.49
N ALA A 162 24.21 -12.15 -4.82
CA ALA A 162 24.89 -13.17 -5.62
C ALA A 162 26.39 -12.87 -5.79
N ALA A 163 26.79 -11.59 -5.74
CA ALA A 163 28.20 -11.18 -5.78
C ALA A 163 28.86 -11.25 -4.39
N VAL A 164 28.10 -11.03 -3.31
CA VAL A 164 28.59 -11.19 -1.93
C VAL A 164 28.67 -12.66 -1.54
N ALA A 165 27.70 -13.50 -1.91
CA ALA A 165 27.78 -14.95 -1.68
C ALA A 165 28.93 -15.62 -2.46
N ARG A 166 29.32 -15.09 -3.63
CA ARG A 166 30.54 -15.55 -4.34
C ARG A 166 31.85 -15.08 -3.72
N ARG A 167 31.87 -13.99 -2.95
CA ARG A 167 33.07 -13.54 -2.21
C ARG A 167 33.25 -14.23 -0.86
N LEU A 168 32.25 -14.98 -0.40
CA LEU A 168 32.28 -15.72 0.87
C LEU A 168 32.26 -17.24 0.67
N ALA A 169 32.45 -17.74 -0.55
CA ALA A 169 32.76 -19.15 -0.76
C ALA A 169 34.13 -19.44 -0.13
N PRO A 170 34.23 -20.26 0.93
CA PRO A 170 35.48 -20.62 1.57
C PRO A 170 36.16 -21.69 0.71
N GLY A 171 36.82 -21.24 -0.35
CA GLY A 171 37.57 -22.09 -1.26
C GLY A 171 38.78 -21.31 -1.74
N ASP A 172 39.77 -21.23 -0.87
CA ASP A 172 41.20 -20.96 -1.12
C ASP A 172 41.78 -20.24 0.10
N SER A 173 41.80 -20.93 1.24
CA SER A 173 42.96 -20.79 2.11
C SER A 173 44.06 -21.62 1.44
N PRO A 174 45.08 -21.02 0.78
CA PRO A 174 46.29 -21.75 0.47
C PRO A 174 46.88 -22.18 1.82
N ALA A 175 46.61 -23.44 2.14
CA ALA A 175 47.15 -24.12 3.27
C ALA A 175 48.65 -23.84 3.32
N CYS A 176 49.06 -23.37 4.49
CA CYS A 176 50.43 -23.32 4.96
C CYS A 176 51.25 -24.45 4.34
N ARG A 177 52.22 -24.06 3.52
CA ARG A 177 53.42 -24.84 3.26
C ARG A 177 54.12 -25.01 4.60
N GLN A 178 53.74 -26.05 5.35
CA GLN A 178 54.47 -26.49 6.53
C GLN A 178 55.75 -27.16 6.04
N ASP A 179 56.81 -26.36 5.97
CA ASP A 179 58.16 -26.87 6.08
C ASP A 179 58.28 -27.61 7.42
N ARG A 180 58.32 -28.94 7.36
CA ARG A 180 58.72 -29.80 8.49
C ARG A 180 60.24 -29.72 8.62
N PRO A 181 60.81 -29.26 9.75
CA PRO A 181 62.08 -29.79 10.20
C PRO A 181 61.85 -31.16 10.87
N PRO A 182 62.83 -32.08 10.78
CA PRO A 182 62.75 -33.39 11.41
C PRO A 182 63.09 -33.30 12.90
N SER A 183 62.68 -34.34 13.63
CA SER A 183 63.07 -34.69 15.01
C SER A 183 62.39 -33.94 16.15
N GLY A 184 61.69 -34.70 17.01
CA GLY A 184 61.17 -34.15 18.27
C GLY A 184 60.08 -34.98 18.93
N ARG A 185 60.43 -36.18 19.38
CA ARG A 185 59.84 -36.99 20.47
C ARG A 185 58.32 -37.08 20.62
N CYS A 186 57.86 -38.33 20.47
CA CYS A 186 56.71 -38.88 21.17
C CYS A 186 56.83 -38.65 22.69
N GLU A 187 55.86 -37.98 23.30
CA GLU A 187 55.51 -38.22 24.70
C GLU A 187 54.01 -38.43 24.82
N THR A 188 53.70 -39.63 25.28
CA THR A 188 52.42 -40.21 25.66
C THR A 188 51.74 -39.43 26.78
N ALA A 189 50.44 -39.19 26.68
CA ALA A 189 49.59 -38.97 27.85
C ALA A 189 48.15 -39.46 27.60
N CYS A 190 47.96 -40.76 27.84
CA CYS A 190 46.71 -41.32 28.31
C CYS A 190 46.42 -40.76 29.71
N GLY A 191 45.19 -40.34 29.99
CA GLY A 191 44.82 -39.84 31.31
C GLY A 191 43.31 -39.67 31.52
N ARG A 192 42.64 -40.81 31.69
CA ARG A 192 41.36 -41.11 32.40
C ARG A 192 40.16 -40.18 32.21
#